data_AF-A0A258Z6M9-F1
#
_entry.id   AF-A0A258Z6M9-F1
#
_cell.length_a   1.000
_cell.length_b   1.000
_cell.length_c   1.000
_cell.angle_alpha   90.00
_cell.angle_beta   90.00
_cell.angle_gamma   90.00
#
_symmetry.space_group_name_H-M   'P 1'
#
loop_
_entity.id
_entity.type
_entity.pdbx_description
1 polymer ?
#
loop_
_entity_poly.entity_id
_entity_poly.type
_entity_poly.pdbx_seq_one_letter_code
_entity_poly.pdbx_strand_id
1 'polypeptide(L)'
;MKLDPKLFARLTKKGIPKEEFEPLLPQPSSLTLELLQAQGLNLVLKDNFYCLSSTYTSVADTLFCIVDVETNGSKPSRDQIIEIGAVKLQNGVIIDTFESLVYATDISKQIQEITGISIQQTLKAPALAKVMYQFRLFLGDAVFVGHDAKFDYNFVSAMMERVGLE
;
A
#
# COMPACT_ATOMS: atom_id res chain seq x y z
N MET A 1 -13.48 8.53 7.62
CA MET A 1 -13.30 9.63 8.61
C MET A 1 -11.83 9.99 8.60
N LYS A 2 -11.44 11.25 8.32
CA LYS A 2 -10.03 11.62 8.41
C LYS A 2 -9.68 11.88 9.87
N LEU A 3 -8.82 11.03 10.45
CA LEU A 3 -8.30 11.27 11.80
C LEU A 3 -7.47 12.56 11.81
N ASP A 4 -7.59 13.33 12.88
CA ASP A 4 -6.72 14.47 13.13
C ASP A 4 -5.24 14.01 13.15
N PRO A 5 -4.30 14.73 12.51
CA PRO A 5 -2.88 14.35 12.47
C PRO A 5 -2.23 14.17 13.86
N LYS A 6 -2.62 14.96 14.86
CA LYS A 6 -2.13 14.81 16.25
C LYS A 6 -2.66 13.53 16.87
N LEU A 7 -3.90 13.18 16.58
CA LEU A 7 -4.52 11.93 17.06
C LEU A 7 -3.80 10.72 16.44
N PHE A 8 -3.57 10.75 15.13
CA PHE A 8 -2.82 9.72 14.43
C PHE A 8 -1.40 9.56 14.98
N ALA A 9 -0.69 10.66 15.24
CA ALA A 9 0.66 10.63 15.83
C ALA A 9 0.72 10.01 17.25
N ARG A 10 -0.41 10.01 17.98
CA ARG A 10 -0.50 9.34 19.29
C ARG A 10 -0.73 7.85 19.13
N LEU A 11 -1.60 7.46 18.20
CA LEU A 11 -1.88 6.06 17.84
C LEU A 11 -0.62 5.31 17.38
N THR A 12 0.32 5.98 16.72
CA THR A 12 1.60 5.41 16.27
C THR A 12 2.67 5.29 17.34
N LYS A 13 2.49 5.88 18.53
CA LYS A 13 3.52 5.93 19.59
C LYS A 13 3.08 5.24 20.88
N LYS A 14 2.27 5.95 21.68
CA LYS A 14 1.88 5.52 23.04
C LYS A 14 0.46 4.93 23.08
N GLY A 15 -0.27 5.04 21.98
CA GLY A 15 -1.71 4.81 21.98
C GLY A 15 -2.50 5.96 22.59
N ILE A 16 -3.81 5.79 22.62
CA ILE A 16 -4.77 6.73 23.21
C ILE A 16 -5.63 5.95 24.21
N PRO A 17 -5.77 6.41 25.47
CA PRO A 17 -6.66 5.77 26.43
C PRO A 17 -8.06 5.57 25.86
N LYS A 18 -8.68 4.43 26.13
CA LYS A 18 -10.04 4.06 25.70
C LYS A 18 -11.05 5.16 26.02
N GLU A 19 -11.02 5.63 27.27
CA GLU A 19 -11.91 6.68 27.79
C GLU A 19 -11.74 8.03 27.08
N GLU A 20 -10.57 8.27 26.48
CA GLU A 20 -10.29 9.48 25.70
C GLU A 20 -10.61 9.30 24.21
N PHE A 21 -10.41 8.10 23.66
CA PHE A 21 -10.59 7.84 22.24
C PHE A 21 -12.05 7.59 21.86
N GLU A 22 -12.79 6.82 22.64
CA GLU A 22 -14.18 6.43 22.32
C GLU A 22 -15.15 7.63 22.20
N PRO A 23 -15.05 8.68 23.02
CA PRO A 23 -15.87 9.89 22.85
C PRO A 23 -15.59 10.66 21.55
N LEU A 24 -14.42 10.45 20.92
CA LEU A 24 -14.06 11.09 19.64
C LEU A 24 -14.64 10.32 18.44
N LEU A 25 -15.10 9.09 18.65
CA LEU A 25 -15.69 8.29 17.59
C LEU A 25 -17.14 8.75 17.34
N PRO A 26 -17.56 8.88 16.06
CA PRO A 26 -18.89 9.37 15.72
C PRO A 26 -20.00 8.53 16.34
N GLN A 27 -19.78 7.24 16.58
CA GLN A 27 -20.55 6.43 17.54
C GLN A 27 -19.65 5.39 18.22
N PRO A 28 -19.70 5.22 19.55
CA PRO A 28 -18.91 4.22 20.28
C PRO A 28 -19.50 2.80 20.12
N SER A 29 -19.47 2.27 18.90
CA SER A 29 -19.91 0.90 18.58
C SER A 29 -18.78 0.11 17.92
N SER A 30 -18.80 -1.22 18.07
CA SER A 30 -17.91 -2.17 17.36
C SER A 30 -17.78 -1.84 15.87
N LEU A 31 -18.90 -1.45 15.25
CA LEU A 31 -18.98 -1.10 13.83
C LEU A 31 -18.07 0.07 13.45
N THR A 32 -17.90 1.07 14.31
CA THR A 32 -17.02 2.21 13.99
C THR A 32 -15.56 1.79 13.99
N LEU A 33 -15.16 0.88 14.89
CA LEU A 33 -13.82 0.31 14.90
C LEU A 33 -13.57 -0.56 13.66
N GLU A 34 -14.53 -1.40 13.29
CA GLU A 34 -14.48 -2.21 12.07
C GLU A 34 -14.36 -1.34 10.82
N LEU A 35 -15.10 -0.22 10.75
CA LEU A 35 -15.00 0.74 9.65
C LEU A 35 -13.64 1.44 9.59
N LEU A 36 -13.04 1.76 10.74
CA LEU A 36 -11.68 2.33 10.78
C LEU A 36 -10.65 1.31 10.30
N GLN A 37 -10.76 0.05 10.74
CA GLN A 37 -9.90 -1.05 10.27
C GLN A 37 -10.05 -1.25 8.76
N ALA A 38 -11.28 -1.25 8.23
CA ALA A 38 -11.55 -1.33 6.80
C ALA A 38 -10.98 -0.12 6.01
N GLN A 39 -10.77 1.02 6.66
CA GLN A 39 -10.08 2.20 6.10
C GLN A 39 -8.55 2.14 6.25
N GLY A 40 -7.99 0.99 6.64
CA GLY A 40 -6.55 0.77 6.81
C GLY A 40 -6.01 1.21 8.18
N LEU A 41 -6.87 1.64 9.11
CA LEU A 41 -6.47 1.95 10.48
C LEU A 41 -6.64 0.70 11.34
N ASN A 42 -5.68 -0.21 11.22
CA ASN A 42 -5.61 -1.46 12.00
C ASN A 42 -5.39 -1.17 13.49
N LEU A 43 -6.46 -0.76 14.17
CA LEU A 43 -6.49 -0.43 15.59
C LEU A 43 -6.70 -1.68 16.44
N VAL A 44 -5.95 -1.75 17.53
CA VAL A 44 -6.07 -2.78 18.57
C VAL A 44 -6.25 -2.12 19.93
N LEU A 45 -7.12 -2.70 20.77
CA LEU A 45 -7.27 -2.30 22.17
C LEU A 45 -6.35 -3.15 23.02
N LYS A 46 -5.37 -2.52 23.68
CA LYS A 46 -4.41 -3.20 24.57
C LYS A 46 -4.22 -2.38 25.84
N ASP A 47 -4.35 -3.03 27.00
CA ASP A 47 -4.18 -2.40 28.32
C ASP A 47 -4.98 -1.09 28.50
N ASN A 48 -6.20 -1.04 27.97
CA ASN A 48 -7.06 0.17 27.90
C ASN A 48 -6.56 1.30 26.98
N PHE A 49 -5.69 1.02 26.01
CA PHE A 49 -5.28 1.97 24.97
C PHE A 49 -5.60 1.46 23.57
N TYR A 50 -6.16 2.32 22.72
CA TYR A 50 -6.20 2.10 21.29
C TYR A 50 -4.87 2.48 20.66
N CYS A 51 -4.28 1.55 19.91
CA CYS A 51 -2.99 1.71 19.23
C CYS A 51 -3.06 1.09 17.83
N LEU A 52 -2.11 1.42 16.96
CA LEU A 52 -1.92 0.63 15.74
C LEU A 52 -1.35 -0.75 16.08
N SER A 53 -1.82 -1.79 15.41
CA SER A 53 -1.29 -3.15 15.55
C SER A 53 0.22 -3.20 15.33
N SER A 54 0.71 -2.45 14.34
CA SER A 54 2.13 -2.32 13.99
C SER A 54 3.02 -1.79 15.12
N THR A 55 2.45 -1.15 16.15
CA THR A 55 3.21 -0.72 17.33
C THR A 55 3.64 -1.89 18.22
N TYR A 56 2.96 -3.05 18.13
CA TYR A 56 3.23 -4.21 18.99
C TYR A 56 3.52 -5.50 18.24
N THR A 57 3.24 -5.55 16.93
CA THR A 57 3.65 -6.69 16.10
C THR A 57 5.16 -6.71 16.01
N SER A 58 5.78 -7.84 16.35
CA SER A 58 7.23 -8.00 16.22
C SER A 58 7.62 -7.94 14.73
N VAL A 59 8.87 -7.58 14.43
CA VAL A 59 9.38 -7.64 13.06
C VAL A 59 9.28 -9.07 12.50
N ALA A 60 9.48 -10.09 13.33
CA ALA A 60 9.37 -11.49 12.91
C ALA A 60 7.93 -11.85 12.49
N ASP A 61 6.92 -11.36 13.20
CA ASP A 61 5.52 -11.66 12.90
C ASP A 61 4.91 -10.75 11.81
N THR A 62 5.60 -9.66 11.46
CA THR A 62 5.13 -8.70 10.46
C THR A 62 5.28 -9.26 9.05
N LEU A 63 4.22 -9.12 8.26
CA LEU A 63 4.26 -9.32 6.81
C LEU A 63 4.82 -8.07 6.16
N PHE A 64 5.87 -8.22 5.37
CA PHE A 64 6.41 -7.17 4.52
C PHE A 64 6.17 -7.52 3.06
N CYS A 65 5.88 -6.51 2.25
CA CYS A 65 5.76 -6.59 0.81
C CYS A 65 6.79 -5.65 0.21
N ILE A 66 7.83 -6.21 -0.40
CA ILE A 66 8.93 -5.46 -1.00
C ILE A 66 8.53 -5.26 -2.45
N VAL A 67 8.46 -4.00 -2.87
CA VAL A 67 7.84 -3.59 -4.13
C VAL A 67 8.84 -2.75 -4.90
N ASP A 68 8.88 -2.99 -6.19
CA ASP A 68 9.63 -2.23 -7.18
C ASP A 68 8.73 -2.03 -8.40
N VAL A 69 8.77 -0.84 -8.98
CA VAL A 69 7.98 -0.52 -10.18
C VAL A 69 8.83 0.12 -11.25
N GLU A 70 8.57 -0.28 -12.50
CA GLU A 70 9.06 0.44 -13.67
C GLU A 70 7.93 1.28 -14.24
N THR A 71 8.28 2.47 -14.73
CA THR A 71 7.28 3.46 -15.16
C THR A 71 7.60 4.01 -16.54
N ASN A 72 6.58 4.49 -17.26
CA ASN A 72 6.80 5.18 -18.53
C ASN A 72 7.13 6.69 -18.38
N GLY A 73 7.53 7.11 -17.18
CA GLY A 73 7.92 8.47 -16.86
C GLY A 73 8.02 8.69 -15.35
N SER A 74 8.35 9.89 -14.88
CA SER A 74 8.70 10.16 -13.48
C SER A 74 7.60 10.82 -12.65
N LYS A 75 6.42 11.08 -13.21
CA LYS A 75 5.35 11.84 -12.57
C LYS A 75 4.05 11.04 -12.49
N PRO A 76 3.67 10.53 -11.31
CA PRO A 76 2.44 9.76 -11.10
C PRO A 76 1.13 10.48 -11.46
N SER A 77 1.15 11.80 -11.68
CA SER A 77 -0.02 12.56 -12.12
C SER A 77 -0.26 12.50 -13.63
N ARG A 78 0.74 12.10 -14.42
CA ARG A 78 0.65 12.01 -15.90
C ARG A 78 1.06 10.65 -16.44
N ASP A 79 2.08 10.05 -15.83
CA ASP A 79 2.71 8.79 -16.25
C ASP A 79 2.05 7.60 -15.53
N GLN A 80 2.45 6.38 -15.85
CA GLN A 80 1.93 5.16 -15.22
C GLN A 80 3.01 4.10 -15.02
N ILE A 81 2.67 3.11 -14.21
CA ILE A 81 3.42 1.87 -14.05
C ILE A 81 3.34 1.06 -15.36
N ILE A 82 4.47 0.52 -15.81
CA ILE A 82 4.59 -0.43 -16.93
C ILE A 82 5.02 -1.83 -16.48
N GLU A 83 5.58 -1.96 -15.28
CA GLU A 83 5.85 -3.22 -14.59
C GLU A 83 5.76 -3.03 -13.09
N ILE A 84 5.26 -4.05 -12.39
CA ILE A 84 5.30 -4.12 -10.94
C ILE A 84 5.80 -5.50 -10.52
N GLY A 85 6.89 -5.50 -9.74
CA GLY A 85 7.45 -6.66 -9.08
C GLY A 85 7.27 -6.54 -7.57
N ALA A 86 6.92 -7.64 -6.91
CA ALA A 86 6.86 -7.67 -5.47
C ALA A 86 7.14 -9.05 -4.86
N VAL A 87 7.75 -9.05 -3.68
CA VAL A 87 7.93 -10.25 -2.86
C VAL A 87 7.33 -10.04 -1.48
N LYS A 88 6.56 -11.01 -1.01
CA LYS A 88 6.00 -11.01 0.33
C LYS A 88 6.87 -11.86 1.24
N LEU A 89 7.21 -11.34 2.40
CA LEU A 89 8.05 -12.03 3.36
C LEU A 89 7.52 -11.92 4.79
N GLN A 90 7.81 -12.95 5.58
CA GLN A 90 7.58 -13.01 7.02
C GLN A 90 8.79 -13.63 7.68
N ASN A 91 9.29 -13.04 8.76
CA ASN A 91 10.47 -13.53 9.48
C ASN A 91 11.69 -13.83 8.57
N GLY A 92 11.91 -12.98 7.56
CA GLY A 92 13.01 -13.13 6.60
C GLY A 92 12.82 -14.23 5.55
N VAL A 93 11.67 -14.93 5.55
CA VAL A 93 11.34 -15.97 4.57
C VAL A 93 10.37 -15.43 3.54
N ILE A 94 10.68 -15.61 2.26
CA ILE A 94 9.76 -15.29 1.16
C ILE A 94 8.62 -16.32 1.17
N ILE A 95 7.39 -15.82 1.24
CA ILE A 95 6.18 -16.66 1.31
C ILE A 95 5.31 -16.55 0.06
N ASP A 96 5.48 -15.49 -0.74
CA ASP A 96 4.72 -15.27 -1.97
C ASP A 96 5.43 -14.26 -2.89
N THR A 97 5.12 -14.27 -4.18
CA THR A 97 5.71 -13.37 -5.19
C THR A 97 4.65 -12.90 -6.18
N PHE A 98 4.76 -11.65 -6.62
CA PHE A 98 3.89 -11.04 -7.62
C PHE A 98 4.73 -10.35 -8.68
N GLU A 99 4.40 -10.55 -9.95
CA GLU A 99 5.05 -9.89 -11.07
C GLU A 99 4.01 -9.67 -12.18
N SER A 100 3.98 -8.48 -12.74
CA SER A 100 3.16 -8.19 -13.91
C SER A 100 3.67 -7.00 -14.69
N LEU A 101 3.78 -7.16 -16.01
CA LEU A 101 3.73 -6.04 -16.93
C LEU A 101 2.35 -5.37 -16.89
N VAL A 102 2.29 -4.11 -17.29
CA VAL A 102 1.06 -3.31 -17.35
C VAL A 102 0.86 -2.75 -18.75
N TYR A 103 -0.37 -2.80 -19.23
CA TYR A 103 -0.72 -2.26 -20.54
C TYR A 103 -0.38 -0.77 -20.68
N ALA A 104 0.44 -0.46 -21.68
CA ALA A 104 0.85 0.90 -22.02
C ALA A 104 1.07 1.03 -23.53
N THR A 105 0.67 2.17 -24.08
CA THR A 105 0.79 2.50 -25.51
C THR A 105 1.88 3.52 -25.80
N ASP A 106 2.57 4.02 -24.78
CA ASP A 106 3.64 5.01 -24.93
C ASP A 106 4.76 4.74 -23.93
N ILE A 107 5.96 4.49 -24.47
CA ILE A 107 7.22 4.29 -23.75
C ILE A 107 8.33 4.87 -24.61
N SER A 108 9.01 5.92 -24.13
CA SER A 108 10.12 6.55 -24.85
C SER A 108 11.28 5.57 -25.03
N LYS A 109 12.10 5.75 -26.08
CA LYS A 109 13.29 4.90 -26.30
C LYS A 109 14.23 4.90 -25.09
N GLN A 110 14.41 6.05 -24.46
CA GLN A 110 15.26 6.19 -23.26
C GLN A 110 14.76 5.32 -22.11
N ILE A 111 13.44 5.27 -21.89
CA ILE A 111 12.87 4.40 -20.86
C ILE A 111 13.05 2.94 -21.24
N GLN A 112 12.80 2.56 -22.50
CA GLN A 112 13.02 1.18 -22.95
C GLN A 112 14.49 0.76 -22.79
N GLU A 113 15.45 1.67 -22.96
CA GLU A 113 16.88 1.43 -22.73
C GLU A 113 17.22 1.24 -21.25
N ILE A 114 16.53 1.95 -20.34
CA ILE A 114 16.76 1.87 -18.89
C ILE A 114 16.11 0.61 -18.31
N THR A 115 14.85 0.37 -18.65
CA THR A 115 14.04 -0.69 -18.04
C THR A 115 14.14 -2.02 -18.79
N GLY A 116 14.55 -1.99 -20.06
CA GLY A 116 14.54 -3.16 -20.95
C GLY A 116 13.13 -3.55 -21.43
N ILE A 117 12.10 -2.80 -21.07
CA ILE A 117 10.70 -3.12 -21.41
C ILE A 117 10.31 -2.42 -22.70
N SER A 118 10.05 -3.19 -23.75
CA SER A 118 9.58 -2.67 -25.03
C SER A 118 8.08 -2.38 -25.04
N ILE A 119 7.65 -1.43 -25.88
CA ILE A 119 6.23 -1.16 -26.12
C ILE A 119 5.46 -2.40 -26.62
N GLN A 120 6.13 -3.31 -27.33
CA GLN A 120 5.49 -4.53 -27.83
C GLN A 120 5.12 -5.50 -26.70
N GLN A 121 5.88 -5.51 -25.60
CA GLN A 121 5.58 -6.30 -24.41
C GLN A 121 4.36 -5.71 -23.69
N THR A 122 4.33 -4.40 -23.48
CA THR A 122 3.22 -3.74 -22.76
C THR A 122 1.91 -3.76 -23.54
N LEU A 123 1.93 -3.71 -24.88
CA LEU A 123 0.71 -3.82 -25.69
C LEU A 123 -0.03 -5.16 -25.52
N LYS A 124 0.64 -6.20 -25.03
CA LYS A 124 0.07 -7.53 -24.74
C LYS A 124 -0.21 -7.74 -23.25
N ALA A 125 0.18 -6.80 -22.40
CA ALA A 125 0.07 -6.92 -20.96
C ALA A 125 -1.37 -6.69 -20.47
N PRO A 126 -1.72 -7.14 -19.26
CA PRO A 126 -3.03 -6.87 -18.67
C PRO A 126 -3.29 -5.38 -18.45
N ALA A 127 -4.57 -4.98 -18.49
CA ALA A 127 -4.98 -3.61 -18.21
C ALA A 127 -4.62 -3.18 -16.77
N LEU A 128 -4.28 -1.89 -16.60
CA LEU A 128 -3.90 -1.30 -15.31
C LEU A 128 -4.83 -1.68 -14.16
N ALA A 129 -6.15 -1.56 -14.36
CA ALA A 129 -7.14 -1.88 -13.33
C ALA A 129 -7.07 -3.34 -12.86
N LYS A 130 -6.82 -4.28 -13.77
CA LYS A 130 -6.68 -5.70 -13.44
C LYS A 130 -5.42 -5.92 -12.60
N VAL A 131 -4.29 -5.35 -13.01
CA VAL A 131 -3.02 -5.51 -12.29
C VAL A 131 -3.11 -4.87 -10.90
N MET A 132 -3.62 -3.64 -10.79
CA MET A 132 -3.75 -2.95 -9.51
C MET A 132 -4.71 -3.67 -8.55
N TYR A 133 -5.80 -4.25 -9.06
CA TYR A 133 -6.70 -5.07 -8.25
C TYR A 133 -6.00 -6.33 -7.71
N GLN A 134 -5.30 -7.06 -8.58
CA GLN A 134 -4.56 -8.25 -8.18
C GLN A 134 -3.43 -7.91 -7.19
N PHE A 135 -2.71 -6.82 -7.44
CA PHE A 135 -1.67 -6.33 -6.56
C PHE A 135 -2.23 -5.89 -5.20
N ARG A 136 -3.41 -5.23 -5.14
CA ARG A 136 -4.07 -4.89 -3.87
C ARG A 136 -4.38 -6.13 -3.04
N LEU A 137 -4.89 -7.18 -3.68
CA LEU A 137 -5.14 -8.46 -3.00
C LEU A 137 -3.84 -9.12 -2.52
N PHE A 138 -2.79 -9.06 -3.34
CA PHE A 138 -1.47 -9.54 -2.96
C PHE A 138 -0.89 -8.74 -1.78
N LEU A 139 -0.95 -7.41 -1.82
CA LEU A 139 -0.43 -6.54 -0.76
C LEU A 139 -1.15 -6.80 0.57
N GLY A 140 -2.49 -6.82 0.57
CA GLY A 140 -3.28 -7.00 1.79
C GLY A 140 -2.88 -6.00 2.88
N ASP A 141 -2.68 -6.50 4.11
CA ASP A 141 -2.21 -5.72 5.26
C ASP A 141 -0.68 -5.71 5.43
N ALA A 142 0.08 -6.20 4.44
CA ALA A 142 1.53 -6.22 4.53
C ALA A 142 2.12 -4.81 4.50
N VAL A 143 3.21 -4.59 5.25
CA VAL A 143 3.95 -3.34 5.24
C VAL A 143 4.63 -3.17 3.87
N PHE A 144 4.29 -2.10 3.16
CA PHE A 144 4.92 -1.73 1.89
C PHE A 144 6.37 -1.29 2.12
N VAL A 145 7.31 -1.90 1.40
CA VAL A 145 8.75 -1.62 1.47
C VAL A 145 9.27 -1.39 0.06
N GLY A 146 10.10 -0.36 -0.12
CA GLY A 146 10.76 -0.06 -1.40
C GLY A 146 12.07 0.69 -1.18
N HIS A 147 12.97 0.66 -2.16
CA HIS A 147 14.23 1.40 -2.11
C HIS A 147 13.97 2.84 -2.58
N ASP A 148 13.92 3.79 -1.63
CA ASP A 148 13.21 5.07 -1.81
C ASP A 148 11.71 4.87 -2.07
N ALA A 149 11.06 4.17 -1.12
CA ALA A 149 9.66 3.79 -1.16
C ALA A 149 8.69 4.93 -1.55
N LYS A 150 9.09 6.21 -1.39
CA LYS A 150 8.28 7.34 -1.82
C LYS A 150 7.98 7.31 -3.32
N PHE A 151 8.92 6.88 -4.16
CA PHE A 151 8.69 6.80 -5.60
C PHE A 151 7.64 5.73 -5.92
N ASP A 152 7.92 4.47 -5.55
CA ASP A 152 7.06 3.33 -5.84
C ASP A 152 5.67 3.50 -5.23
N TYR A 153 5.62 3.89 -3.95
CA TYR A 153 4.36 4.11 -3.23
C TYR A 153 3.49 5.15 -3.91
N ASN A 154 4.06 6.28 -4.34
CA ASN A 154 3.28 7.34 -4.98
C ASN A 154 2.75 6.89 -6.34
N PHE A 155 3.50 6.10 -7.10
CA PHE A 155 3.02 5.51 -8.35
C PHE A 155 1.88 4.52 -8.08
N VAL A 156 2.09 3.56 -7.18
CA VAL A 156 1.07 2.56 -6.83
C VAL A 156 -0.20 3.24 -6.30
N SER A 157 -0.07 4.18 -5.37
CA SER A 157 -1.20 4.93 -4.81
C SER A 157 -1.97 5.68 -5.90
N ALA A 158 -1.27 6.42 -6.77
CA ALA A 158 -1.93 7.15 -7.85
C ALA A 158 -2.61 6.21 -8.86
N MET A 159 -2.00 5.05 -9.13
CA MET A 159 -2.62 4.06 -10.03
C MET A 159 -3.87 3.43 -9.40
N MET A 160 -3.84 3.12 -8.10
CA MET A 160 -5.00 2.64 -7.35
C MET A 160 -6.13 3.67 -7.35
N GLU A 161 -5.83 4.95 -7.09
CA GLU A 161 -6.79 6.05 -7.16
C GLU A 161 -7.44 6.15 -8.54
N ARG A 162 -6.63 6.15 -9.62
CA ARG A 162 -7.11 6.21 -11.00
C ARG A 162 -8.08 5.09 -11.37
N VAL A 163 -7.97 3.93 -10.75
CA VAL A 163 -8.84 2.78 -11.03
C VAL A 163 -9.93 2.57 -9.97
N GLY A 164 -10.10 3.51 -9.03
CA GLY A 164 -11.15 3.48 -8.02
C GLY A 164 -10.92 2.47 -6.89
N LEU A 165 -9.65 2.19 -6.56
CA LEU A 165 -9.24 1.30 -5.48
C LEU A 165 -8.69 2.07 -4.27
N GLU A 166 -9.25 3.24 -3.94
CA GLU A 166 -9.00 3.90 -2.65
C GLU A 166 -9.82 3.27 -1.52
#